data_AF-A0AAV4HQ37-F1
#
_entry.id   AF-A0AAV4HQ37-F1
#
_cell.length_a   1.000
_cell.length_b   1.000
_cell.length_c   1.000
_cell.angle_alpha   90.00
_cell.angle_beta   90.00
_cell.angle_gamma   90.00
#
_symmetry.space_group_name_H-M   'P 1'
#
loop_
_entity.id
_entity.type
_entity.pdbx_description
1 polymer ?
#
loop_
_entity_poly.entity_id
_entity_poly.type
_entity_poly.pdbx_seq_one_letter_code
_entity_poly.pdbx_strand_id
1 'polypeptide(L)'
;MKQWITCISRQTLDGKPWQPTQYDKVCSEHFLPSDVTTGVGYKTLISTAVTSVFPACTPVTNNALVTKRVCLWTKKRSSATISDCFVDTEDVHQSKCAKTDHAYCCPSVREDLSRTKQKLSDTREKLADKAKQVKSLSAKVKRRDHHISSLLDEVRHLRLLQEEEVNLLRENFSEETLTLIGNKVKAGGKSKHSHQYTDELKTFAVTLHYYSAAAYEFLRKYLCLPHANSIRRWASSHNVQRGFLDSVICFLKEKLETDPDIKDVTVMFDAMSIRKELIYDQKQQVYAGYINHGHLQTAAADTLASEVLVFLAFGLKRILNTPLLIFQ
;
A
#
# COMPACT_ATOMS: atom_id res chain seq x y z
N MET A 1 25.62 0.38 -30.92
CA MET A 1 24.52 -0.48 -30.41
C MET A 1 24.89 -1.97 -30.39
N LYS A 2 25.37 -2.59 -31.48
CA LYS A 2 25.78 -4.02 -31.48
C LYS A 2 26.80 -4.38 -30.37
N GLN A 3 27.78 -3.51 -30.12
CA GLN A 3 28.78 -3.69 -29.06
C GLN A 3 28.17 -3.72 -27.64
N TRP A 4 27.12 -2.95 -27.38
CA TRP A 4 26.47 -2.93 -26.06
C TRP A 4 25.71 -4.23 -25.78
N ILE A 5 25.08 -4.81 -26.80
CA ILE A 5 24.39 -6.10 -26.70
C ILE A 5 25.38 -7.21 -26.35
N THR A 6 26.55 -7.21 -27.00
CA THR A 6 27.63 -8.16 -26.69
C THR A 6 28.14 -7.98 -25.27
N CYS A 7 28.37 -6.75 -24.81
CA CYS A 7 28.92 -6.52 -23.47
C CYS A 7 27.91 -6.82 -22.34
N ILE A 8 26.63 -6.49 -22.51
CA ILE A 8 25.58 -6.75 -21.51
C ILE A 8 25.29 -8.26 -21.41
N SER A 9 25.51 -9.02 -22.49
CA SER A 9 25.52 -10.50 -22.50
C SER A 9 24.30 -11.18 -21.83
N ARG A 10 23.15 -10.50 -21.78
CA ARG A 10 21.91 -11.04 -21.23
C ARG A 10 21.23 -11.94 -22.25
N GLN A 11 20.82 -13.13 -21.84
CA GLN A 11 20.03 -14.05 -22.67
C GLN A 11 18.56 -14.04 -22.22
N THR A 12 17.67 -14.23 -23.19
CA THR A 12 16.24 -14.49 -22.95
C THR A 12 16.03 -15.98 -22.62
N LEU A 13 14.86 -16.33 -22.07
CA LEU A 13 14.51 -17.72 -21.72
C LEU A 13 14.65 -18.69 -22.91
N ASP A 14 14.52 -18.19 -24.13
CA ASP A 14 14.65 -18.94 -25.39
C ASP A 14 16.10 -19.03 -25.90
N GLY A 15 17.10 -18.62 -25.10
CA GLY A 15 18.52 -18.68 -25.45
C GLY A 15 18.99 -17.61 -26.46
N LYS A 16 18.12 -16.69 -26.87
CA LYS A 16 18.48 -15.60 -27.80
C LYS A 16 19.11 -14.41 -27.05
N PRO A 17 20.08 -13.70 -27.64
CA PRO A 17 20.65 -12.50 -27.03
C PRO A 17 19.59 -11.42 -26.86
N TRP A 18 19.59 -10.76 -25.71
CA TRP A 18 18.68 -9.67 -25.38
C TRP A 18 18.83 -8.50 -26.36
N GLN A 19 17.70 -7.90 -26.74
CA GLN A 19 17.65 -6.71 -27.59
C GLN A 19 17.05 -5.52 -26.83
N PRO A 20 17.68 -4.33 -26.87
CA PRO A 20 17.23 -3.17 -26.14
C PRO A 20 15.94 -2.57 -26.73
N THR A 21 15.03 -2.20 -25.86
CA THR A 21 13.83 -1.41 -26.14
C THR A 21 14.03 0.04 -25.71
N GLN A 22 13.14 0.95 -26.13
CA GLN A 22 13.18 2.37 -25.73
C GLN A 22 13.05 2.62 -24.22
N TYR A 23 12.59 1.63 -23.45
CA TYR A 23 12.39 1.73 -22.01
C TYR A 23 13.58 1.19 -21.20
N ASP A 24 14.51 0.51 -21.87
CA ASP A 24 15.68 -0.07 -21.21
C ASP A 24 16.71 1.00 -20.89
N LYS A 25 17.24 0.94 -19.66
CA LYS A 25 18.21 1.90 -19.13
C LYS A 25 19.39 1.15 -18.55
N VAL A 26 20.59 1.69 -18.76
CA VAL A 26 21.83 1.19 -18.16
C VAL A 26 22.35 2.27 -17.22
N CYS A 27 22.73 1.90 -15.99
CA CYS A 27 23.27 2.88 -15.04
C CYS A 27 24.67 3.34 -15.46
N SER A 28 25.06 4.55 -15.04
CA SER A 28 26.37 5.12 -15.37
C SER A 28 27.55 4.36 -14.76
N GLU A 29 27.32 3.48 -13.79
CA GLU A 29 28.36 2.69 -13.10
C GLU A 29 28.97 1.60 -14.00
N HIS A 30 28.28 1.21 -15.08
CA HIS A 30 28.79 0.24 -16.06
C HIS A 30 29.73 0.85 -17.11
N PHE A 31 29.98 2.16 -17.03
CA PHE A 31 30.85 2.91 -17.94
C PHE A 31 32.08 3.43 -17.19
N LEU A 32 33.19 3.60 -17.92
CA LEU A 32 34.37 4.22 -17.34
C LEU A 32 34.10 5.71 -17.06
N PRO A 33 34.70 6.30 -16.00
CA PRO A 33 34.58 7.73 -15.73
C PRO A 33 35.05 8.62 -16.88
N SER A 34 35.97 8.12 -17.74
CA SER A 34 36.43 8.78 -18.96
C SER A 34 35.35 8.92 -20.04
N ASP A 35 34.35 8.05 -20.02
CA ASP A 35 33.33 7.94 -21.07
C ASP A 35 32.11 8.82 -20.76
N VAL A 36 32.10 9.44 -19.58
CA VAL A 36 31.05 10.32 -19.07
C VAL A 36 31.55 11.76 -19.03
N THR A 37 31.08 12.57 -19.97
CA THR A 37 31.30 14.02 -19.96
C THR A 37 30.37 14.71 -18.96
N THR A 38 30.93 15.56 -18.08
CA THR A 38 30.14 16.37 -17.12
C THR A 38 30.10 17.82 -17.59
N GLY A 39 28.94 18.25 -18.10
CA GLY A 39 28.68 19.65 -18.44
C GLY A 39 28.10 20.44 -17.25
N VAL A 40 27.70 21.69 -17.49
CA VAL A 40 27.05 22.54 -16.48
C VAL A 40 25.62 22.02 -16.22
N GLY A 41 25.50 21.01 -15.35
CA GLY A 41 24.22 20.51 -14.81
C GLY A 41 23.69 19.21 -15.41
N TYR A 42 24.39 18.59 -16.36
CA TYR A 42 24.02 17.27 -16.90
C TYR A 42 25.25 16.43 -17.23
N LYS A 43 25.10 15.10 -17.10
CA LYS A 43 26.12 14.11 -17.48
C LYS A 43 25.67 13.44 -18.77
N THR A 44 26.52 13.42 -19.78
CA THR A 44 26.27 12.79 -21.07
C THR A 44 27.34 11.75 -21.38
N LEU A 45 26.93 10.64 -21.98
CA LEU A 45 27.84 9.61 -22.49
C LEU A 45 28.37 10.04 -23.86
N ILE A 46 29.65 9.80 -24.10
CA ILE A 46 30.26 9.98 -25.42
C ILE A 46 29.67 8.94 -26.38
N SER A 47 29.51 9.29 -27.66
CA SER A 47 28.90 8.40 -28.67
C SER A 47 29.63 7.07 -28.89
N THR A 48 30.92 7.02 -28.52
CA THR A 48 31.79 5.82 -28.61
C THR A 48 31.88 5.04 -27.29
N ALA A 49 31.16 5.45 -26.24
CA ALA A 49 31.18 4.78 -24.94
C ALA A 49 30.62 3.35 -25.04
N VAL A 50 31.26 2.39 -24.37
CA VAL A 50 30.82 0.99 -24.31
C VAL A 50 30.78 0.55 -22.84
N THR A 51 29.78 -0.25 -22.47
CA THR A 51 29.65 -0.82 -21.12
C THR A 51 30.77 -1.82 -20.88
N SER A 52 31.83 -1.43 -20.18
CA SER A 52 33.03 -2.25 -19.97
C SER A 52 33.15 -2.79 -18.54
N VAL A 53 32.31 -2.30 -17.61
CA VAL A 53 32.39 -2.64 -16.19
C VAL A 53 31.21 -3.51 -15.78
N PHE A 54 31.44 -4.82 -15.66
CA PHE A 54 30.52 -5.78 -15.05
C PHE A 54 31.24 -6.53 -13.94
N PRO A 55 30.90 -6.28 -12.66
CA PRO A 55 31.45 -7.08 -11.56
C PRO A 55 30.99 -8.53 -11.73
N ALA A 56 31.94 -9.48 -11.72
CA ALA A 56 31.60 -10.89 -11.79
C ALA A 56 30.72 -11.28 -10.59
N CYS A 57 29.48 -11.71 -10.84
CA CYS A 57 28.61 -12.24 -9.79
C CYS A 57 29.14 -13.60 -9.32
N THR A 58 29.58 -13.70 -8.06
CA THR A 58 29.70 -14.99 -7.38
C THR A 58 28.30 -15.56 -7.11
N PRO A 59 28.08 -16.87 -7.26
CA PRO A 59 26.77 -17.46 -7.07
C PRO A 59 26.49 -17.61 -5.57
N VAL A 60 25.67 -16.73 -5.01
CA VAL A 60 25.12 -16.91 -3.66
C VAL A 60 23.74 -17.52 -3.76
N THR A 61 23.60 -18.63 -3.06
CA THR A 61 22.46 -19.53 -2.93
C THR A 61 21.17 -18.83 -2.48
N ASN A 62 20.06 -19.31 -3.05
CA ASN A 62 18.70 -18.93 -2.70
C ASN A 62 18.44 -19.11 -1.20
N ASN A 63 18.19 -18.02 -0.50
CA ASN A 63 17.32 -17.99 0.67
C ASN A 63 16.51 -16.70 0.66
N ALA A 64 15.24 -16.85 0.28
CA ALA A 64 14.26 -15.78 0.24
C ALA A 64 13.82 -15.42 1.67
N LEU A 65 14.30 -14.29 2.17
CA LEU A 65 13.57 -13.48 3.14
C LEU A 65 13.40 -12.09 2.55
N VAL A 66 12.19 -11.84 2.05
CA VAL A 66 11.77 -10.54 1.52
C VAL A 66 11.58 -9.59 2.70
N THR A 67 12.64 -8.91 3.11
CA THR A 67 12.54 -7.76 4.00
C THR A 67 12.52 -6.51 3.14
N LYS A 68 11.31 -5.99 2.88
CA LYS A 68 11.11 -4.69 2.25
C LYS A 68 11.85 -3.62 3.07
N ARG A 69 12.87 -2.99 2.49
CA ARG A 69 13.44 -1.76 3.04
C ARG A 69 12.44 -0.62 2.85
N VAL A 70 11.80 -0.26 3.95
CA VAL A 70 11.09 1.01 4.13
C VAL A 70 12.14 2.12 4.22
N CYS A 71 12.07 3.11 3.33
CA CYS A 71 12.82 4.35 3.51
C CYS A 71 12.14 5.17 4.62
N LEU A 72 12.70 5.10 5.83
CA LEU A 72 12.39 6.02 6.92
C LEU A 72 13.07 7.37 6.63
N TRP A 73 12.28 8.36 6.19
CA TRP A 73 12.71 9.75 6.25
C TRP A 73 12.24 10.33 7.57
N THR A 74 13.10 10.30 8.59
CA THR A 74 12.84 10.96 9.86
C THR A 74 13.27 12.41 9.80
N LYS A 75 12.27 13.27 10.04
CA LYS A 75 12.39 14.70 10.28
C LYS A 75 13.06 14.90 11.64
N LYS A 76 14.16 15.63 11.73
CA LYS A 76 14.57 16.24 13.00
C LYS A 76 14.93 17.71 12.78
N ARG A 77 13.98 18.53 13.22
CA ARG A 77 14.09 19.97 13.44
C ARG A 77 14.65 20.13 14.85
N SER A 78 15.78 20.80 15.01
CA SER A 78 16.17 21.40 16.29
C SER A 78 16.05 22.91 16.14
N SER A 79 15.23 23.47 17.03
CA SER A 79 15.00 24.89 17.23
C SER A 79 16.21 25.51 17.92
N ALA A 80 16.62 26.70 17.49
CA ALA A 80 17.36 27.63 18.35
C ALA A 80 16.90 29.05 18.02
N THR A 81 16.32 29.65 19.06
CA THR A 81 15.67 30.94 19.13
C THR A 81 16.67 32.07 18.91
N ILE A 82 16.28 33.08 18.13
CA ILE A 82 16.97 34.37 18.06
C ILE A 82 16.64 35.11 19.36
N SER A 83 17.67 35.46 20.13
CA SER A 83 17.61 36.54 21.12
C SER A 83 18.56 37.62 20.66
N ASP A 84 18.00 38.76 20.26
CA ASP A 84 18.73 40.02 20.18
C ASP A 84 19.13 40.46 21.60
N CYS A 85 20.39 40.83 21.76
CA CYS A 85 20.75 41.96 22.62
C CYS A 85 22.14 42.50 22.25
N PHE A 86 22.12 43.76 21.83
CA PHE A 86 23.20 44.74 21.96
C PHE A 86 23.84 44.70 23.36
N VAL A 87 25.14 44.97 23.46
CA VAL A 87 25.76 46.11 24.18
C VAL A 87 27.28 45.94 24.17
N ASP A 88 27.91 47.11 24.11
CA ASP A 88 29.32 47.50 24.05
C ASP A 88 30.31 46.71 24.90
N THR A 89 31.53 46.58 24.35
CA THR A 89 32.76 46.69 25.14
C THR A 89 33.84 47.39 24.30
N GLU A 90 34.05 48.67 24.59
CA GLU A 90 35.43 49.17 24.58
C GLU A 90 36.19 48.42 25.67
N ASP A 91 37.37 47.90 25.35
CA ASP A 91 38.46 48.05 26.30
C ASP A 91 39.82 48.10 25.63
N VAL A 92 40.59 49.05 26.16
CA VAL A 92 41.90 49.49 25.78
C VAL A 92 42.91 48.40 26.14
N HIS A 93 43.76 47.97 25.20
CA HIS A 93 45.05 47.36 25.55
C HIS A 93 46.17 47.88 24.64
N GLN A 94 46.71 49.00 25.10
CA GLN A 94 48.12 49.23 25.38
C GLN A 94 49.13 48.89 24.26
N SER A 95 49.46 49.96 23.54
CA SER A 95 50.68 50.15 22.76
C SER A 95 51.92 49.59 23.46
N LYS A 96 52.60 48.65 22.80
CA LYS A 96 54.06 48.51 22.90
C LYS A 96 54.68 49.12 21.65
N CYS A 97 55.02 50.39 21.78
CA CYS A 97 55.93 51.08 20.89
C CYS A 97 57.32 50.43 21.04
N ALA A 98 57.69 49.60 20.08
CA ALA A 98 59.08 49.23 19.85
C ALA A 98 59.58 50.07 18.66
N LYS A 99 60.49 50.98 18.98
CA LYS A 99 61.21 51.86 18.06
C LYS A 99 61.85 51.04 16.94
N THR A 100 61.47 51.32 15.70
CA THR A 100 62.38 51.25 14.55
C THR A 100 62.06 52.43 13.64
N ASP A 101 62.67 53.57 13.95
CA ASP A 101 62.92 54.59 12.94
C ASP A 101 63.94 54.02 11.94
N HIS A 102 63.69 54.28 10.66
CA HIS A 102 64.49 53.97 9.48
C HIS A 102 64.35 52.55 8.89
N ALA A 103 63.55 52.43 7.83
CA ALA A 103 64.04 51.99 6.51
C ALA A 103 62.96 52.16 5.44
N TYR A 104 63.23 53.04 4.47
CA TYR A 104 62.55 53.18 3.19
C TYR A 104 62.79 51.96 2.29
N CYS A 105 62.41 50.77 2.75
CA CYS A 105 62.43 49.54 1.97
C CYS A 105 61.08 48.85 2.12
N CYS A 106 60.01 49.53 1.71
CA CYS A 106 58.79 48.82 1.33
C CYS A 106 59.11 48.04 0.06
N PRO A 107 58.89 46.71 -0.01
CA PRO A 107 58.73 46.03 -1.28
C PRO A 107 57.52 46.65 -1.97
N SER A 108 57.77 47.69 -2.75
CA SER A 108 56.89 48.28 -3.75
C SER A 108 55.46 48.59 -3.28
N VAL A 109 55.21 49.84 -2.86
CA VAL A 109 53.85 50.42 -2.74
C VAL A 109 53.00 50.12 -3.99
N ARG A 110 53.66 50.00 -5.15
CA ARG A 110 53.06 49.59 -6.42
C ARG A 110 52.60 48.12 -6.43
N GLU A 111 53.32 47.19 -5.80
CA GLU A 111 52.90 45.79 -5.65
C GLU A 111 51.70 45.66 -4.71
N ASP A 112 51.68 46.36 -3.58
CA ASP A 112 50.52 46.34 -2.67
C ASP A 112 49.29 47.03 -3.29
N LEU A 113 49.49 48.09 -4.07
CA LEU A 113 48.44 48.73 -4.86
C LEU A 113 47.93 47.80 -5.98
N SER A 114 48.79 46.98 -6.57
CA SER A 114 48.37 45.95 -7.54
C SER A 114 47.60 44.80 -6.87
N ARG A 115 48.04 44.36 -5.69
CA ARG A 115 47.38 43.32 -4.88
C ARG A 115 46.00 43.76 -4.40
N THR A 116 45.85 45.02 -4.00
CA THR A 116 44.57 45.60 -3.58
C THR A 116 43.62 45.79 -4.76
N LYS A 117 44.11 46.25 -5.93
CA LYS A 117 43.32 46.30 -7.17
C LYS A 117 42.84 44.92 -7.59
N GLN A 118 43.69 43.90 -7.51
CA GLN A 118 43.32 42.51 -7.82
C GLN A 118 42.27 41.97 -6.84
N LYS A 119 42.46 42.17 -5.53
CA LYS A 119 41.45 41.81 -4.51
C LYS A 119 40.10 42.52 -4.73
N LEU A 120 40.12 43.78 -5.16
CA LEU A 120 38.89 44.52 -5.53
C LEU A 120 38.20 43.92 -6.76
N SER A 121 38.97 43.52 -7.77
CA SER A 121 38.44 42.81 -8.94
C SER A 121 37.81 41.48 -8.55
N ASP A 122 38.54 40.66 -7.77
CA ASP A 122 38.09 39.34 -7.33
C ASP A 122 36.84 39.41 -6.44
N THR A 123 36.75 40.43 -5.57
CA THR A 123 35.56 40.64 -4.72
C THR A 123 34.36 41.11 -5.54
N ARG A 124 34.57 41.95 -6.56
CA ARG A 124 33.52 42.40 -7.48
C ARG A 124 32.97 41.24 -8.32
N GLU A 125 33.83 40.35 -8.78
CA GLU A 125 33.44 39.13 -9.50
C GLU A 125 32.66 38.18 -8.58
N LYS A 126 33.16 37.90 -7.37
CA LYS A 126 32.45 37.09 -6.36
C LYS A 126 31.08 37.66 -6.01
N LEU A 127 30.96 38.99 -5.91
CA LEU A 127 29.69 39.66 -5.62
C LEU A 127 28.71 39.53 -6.79
N ALA A 128 29.20 39.63 -8.03
CA ALA A 128 28.39 39.39 -9.23
C ALA A 128 27.86 37.94 -9.28
N ASP A 129 28.69 36.96 -8.93
CA ASP A 129 28.30 35.55 -8.90
C ASP A 129 27.31 35.24 -7.77
N LYS A 130 27.50 35.83 -6.59
CA LYS A 130 26.51 35.76 -5.50
C LYS A 130 25.19 36.40 -5.90
N ALA A 131 25.20 37.53 -6.61
CA ALA A 131 23.98 38.17 -7.11
C ALA A 131 23.24 37.29 -8.14
N LYS A 132 23.97 36.62 -9.05
CA LYS A 132 23.41 35.62 -9.97
C LYS A 132 22.80 34.43 -9.20
N GLN A 133 23.48 33.95 -8.17
CA GLN A 133 23.01 32.86 -7.31
C GLN A 133 21.70 33.23 -6.60
N VAL A 134 21.62 34.42 -6.02
CA VAL A 134 20.40 34.93 -5.36
C VAL A 134 19.23 35.05 -6.35
N LYS A 135 19.47 35.56 -7.57
CA LYS A 135 18.43 35.61 -8.63
C LYS A 135 17.92 34.22 -9.02
N SER A 136 18.83 33.24 -9.17
CA SER A 136 18.44 31.85 -9.49
C SER A 136 17.63 31.20 -8.37
N LEU A 137 18.06 31.39 -7.12
CA LEU A 137 17.37 30.86 -5.94
C LEU A 137 16.00 31.52 -5.74
N SER A 138 15.89 32.84 -5.88
CA SER A 138 14.61 33.54 -5.75
C SER A 138 13.61 33.13 -6.84
N ALA A 139 14.08 32.91 -8.08
CA ALA A 139 13.25 32.36 -9.14
C ALA A 139 12.78 30.92 -8.85
N LYS A 140 13.63 30.08 -8.23
CA LYS A 140 13.23 28.72 -7.79
C LYS A 140 12.17 28.77 -6.70
N VAL A 141 12.33 29.66 -5.72
CA VAL A 141 11.34 29.85 -4.65
C VAL A 141 10.01 30.30 -5.23
N LYS A 142 10.00 31.31 -6.09
CA LYS A 142 8.77 31.78 -6.77
C LYS A 142 8.06 30.67 -7.57
N ARG A 143 8.82 29.87 -8.33
CA ARG A 143 8.23 28.73 -9.08
C ARG A 143 7.63 27.69 -8.15
N ARG A 144 8.32 27.37 -7.05
CA ARG A 144 7.82 26.42 -6.05
C ARG A 144 6.56 26.94 -5.38
N ASP A 145 6.54 28.22 -4.99
CA ASP A 145 5.40 28.82 -4.31
C ASP A 145 4.19 28.91 -5.25
N HIS A 146 4.40 29.22 -6.53
CA HIS A 146 3.36 29.16 -7.55
C HIS A 146 2.83 27.73 -7.80
N HIS A 147 3.72 26.73 -7.80
CA HIS A 147 3.30 25.34 -7.90
C HIS A 147 2.50 24.89 -6.67
N ILE A 148 2.93 25.30 -5.47
CA ILE A 148 2.18 25.04 -4.23
C ILE A 148 0.82 25.74 -4.28
N SER A 149 0.72 26.99 -4.74
CA SER A 149 -0.56 27.67 -4.86
C SER A 149 -1.48 26.98 -5.86
N SER A 150 -0.95 26.57 -7.02
CA SER A 150 -1.70 25.79 -8.02
C SER A 150 -2.22 24.48 -7.45
N LEU A 151 -1.38 23.74 -6.70
CA LEU A 151 -1.80 22.50 -6.04
C LEU A 151 -2.84 22.76 -4.94
N LEU A 152 -2.72 23.85 -4.20
CA LEU A 152 -3.71 24.23 -3.19
C LEU A 152 -5.05 24.63 -3.82
N ASP A 153 -5.03 25.31 -4.97
CA ASP A 153 -6.22 25.64 -5.75
C ASP A 153 -6.86 24.39 -6.35
N GLU A 154 -6.06 23.46 -6.90
CA GLU A 154 -6.53 22.14 -7.33
C GLU A 154 -7.17 21.38 -6.16
N VAL A 155 -6.53 21.34 -4.99
CA VAL A 155 -7.09 20.69 -3.79
C VAL A 155 -8.38 21.38 -3.33
N ARG A 156 -8.48 22.71 -3.46
CA ARG A 156 -9.70 23.47 -3.15
C ARG A 156 -10.81 23.17 -4.14
N HIS A 157 -10.52 23.07 -5.44
CA HIS A 157 -11.46 22.64 -6.47
C HIS A 157 -11.86 21.17 -6.33
N LEU A 158 -10.98 20.33 -5.79
CA LEU A 158 -11.24 18.92 -5.48
C LEU A 158 -11.91 18.69 -4.12
N ARG A 159 -12.12 19.73 -3.28
CA ARG A 159 -13.08 19.68 -2.16
C ARG A 159 -14.49 19.66 -2.74
N LEU A 160 -14.85 18.50 -3.29
CA LEU A 160 -16.13 18.22 -3.96
C LEU A 160 -17.32 18.17 -2.99
N LEU A 161 -17.08 18.29 -1.68
CA LEU A 161 -18.10 18.43 -0.63
C LEU A 161 -17.61 19.39 0.46
N GLN A 162 -18.41 20.40 0.81
CA GLN A 162 -18.28 21.24 2.00
C GLN A 162 -18.62 20.42 3.26
N GLU A 163 -18.19 20.88 4.43
CA GLU A 163 -18.45 20.19 5.70
C GLU A 163 -19.94 20.06 5.98
N GLU A 164 -20.74 21.05 5.56
CA GLU A 164 -22.20 21.03 5.61
C GLU A 164 -22.81 19.93 4.72
N GLU A 165 -22.25 19.71 3.52
CA GLU A 165 -22.71 18.67 2.59
C GLU A 165 -22.35 17.27 3.08
N VAL A 166 -21.21 17.12 3.76
CA VAL A 166 -20.84 15.87 4.45
C VAL A 166 -21.76 15.60 5.63
N ASN A 167 -22.14 16.63 6.38
CA ASN A 167 -23.10 16.49 7.48
C ASN A 167 -24.49 16.12 6.98
N LEU A 168 -24.96 16.73 5.88
CA LEU A 168 -26.21 16.34 5.21
C LEU A 168 -26.17 14.88 4.75
N LEU A 169 -25.04 14.39 4.23
CA LEU A 169 -24.92 12.97 3.88
C LEU A 169 -24.98 12.07 5.12
N ARG A 170 -24.38 12.47 6.24
CA ARG A 170 -24.44 11.71 7.51
C ARG A 170 -25.84 11.70 8.13
N GLU A 171 -26.59 12.76 7.97
CA GLU A 171 -27.96 12.87 8.47
C GLU A 171 -28.96 12.07 7.61
N ASN A 172 -28.74 12.01 6.29
CA ASN A 172 -29.67 11.37 5.36
C ASN A 172 -29.34 9.90 5.05
N PHE A 173 -28.09 9.48 5.19
CA PHE A 173 -27.65 8.12 4.91
C PHE A 173 -27.26 7.39 6.19
N SER A 174 -27.67 6.13 6.30
CA SER A 174 -27.28 5.29 7.42
C SER A 174 -25.77 5.01 7.37
N GLU A 175 -25.15 4.79 8.53
CA GLU A 175 -23.71 4.49 8.62
C GLU A 175 -23.31 3.29 7.73
N GLU A 176 -24.17 2.28 7.56
CA GLU A 176 -23.90 1.13 6.70
C GLU A 176 -23.81 1.48 5.21
N THR A 177 -24.64 2.41 4.74
CA THR A 177 -24.57 2.91 3.36
C THR A 177 -23.33 3.78 3.15
N LEU A 178 -22.95 4.56 4.16
CA LEU A 178 -21.73 5.35 4.14
C LEU A 178 -20.47 4.47 4.18
N THR A 179 -20.47 3.36 4.93
CA THR A 179 -19.34 2.41 4.93
C THR A 179 -19.17 1.76 3.56
N LEU A 180 -20.27 1.41 2.90
CA LEU A 180 -20.29 0.86 1.54
C LEU A 180 -19.72 1.84 0.51
N ILE A 181 -20.13 3.11 0.55
CA ILE A 181 -19.59 4.18 -0.31
C ILE A 181 -18.13 4.46 0.02
N GLY A 182 -17.78 4.54 1.31
CA GLY A 182 -16.42 4.76 1.78
C GLY A 182 -15.45 3.66 1.34
N ASN A 183 -15.91 2.42 1.20
CA ASN A 183 -15.09 1.32 0.67
C ASN A 183 -14.69 1.54 -0.79
N LYS A 184 -15.55 2.16 -1.61
CA LYS A 184 -15.20 2.53 -2.99
C LYS A 184 -14.09 3.58 -3.05
N VAL A 185 -14.17 4.58 -2.17
CA VAL A 185 -13.12 5.61 -2.03
C VAL A 185 -11.80 4.99 -1.57
N LYS A 186 -11.84 4.11 -0.56
CA LYS A 186 -10.66 3.39 -0.04
C LYS A 186 -10.05 2.42 -1.06
N ALA A 187 -10.86 1.86 -1.96
CA ALA A 187 -10.39 0.96 -3.02
C ALA A 187 -9.68 1.71 -4.15
N GLY A 188 -10.13 2.93 -4.50
CA GLY A 188 -9.54 3.72 -5.58
C GLY A 188 -8.05 4.06 -5.39
N GLY A 189 -7.57 4.12 -4.15
CA GLY A 189 -6.17 4.39 -3.82
C GLY A 189 -5.28 3.16 -3.59
N LYS A 190 -5.82 1.94 -3.69
CA LYS A 190 -5.08 0.70 -3.36
C LYS A 190 -4.99 -0.25 -4.55
N SER A 191 -3.90 -1.03 -4.58
CA SER A 191 -3.76 -2.15 -5.53
C SER A 191 -4.86 -3.19 -5.30
N LYS A 192 -5.32 -3.83 -6.39
CA LYS A 192 -6.40 -4.84 -6.41
C LYS A 192 -6.22 -5.97 -5.38
N HIS A 193 -4.97 -6.28 -5.01
CA HIS A 193 -4.63 -7.36 -4.08
C HIS A 193 -4.49 -6.94 -2.61
N SER A 194 -4.52 -5.63 -2.31
CA SER A 194 -4.31 -5.11 -0.95
C SER A 194 -5.59 -4.61 -0.29
N HIS A 195 -6.74 -4.78 -0.92
CA HIS A 195 -8.01 -4.31 -0.37
C HIS A 195 -8.55 -5.32 0.65
N GLN A 196 -8.75 -4.86 1.88
CA GLN A 196 -9.37 -5.63 2.96
C GLN A 196 -10.79 -5.12 3.17
N TYR A 197 -11.74 -6.05 3.18
CA TYR A 197 -13.14 -5.77 3.44
C TYR A 197 -13.43 -5.87 4.94
N THR A 198 -14.23 -4.93 5.46
CA THR A 198 -14.75 -4.99 6.83
C THR A 198 -15.70 -6.18 7.00
N ASP A 199 -15.83 -6.69 8.22
CA ASP A 199 -16.69 -7.87 8.47
C ASP A 199 -18.17 -7.56 8.20
N GLU A 200 -18.63 -6.35 8.51
CA GLU A 200 -19.97 -5.87 8.13
C GLU A 200 -20.21 -5.98 6.62
N LEU A 201 -19.23 -5.59 5.80
CA LEU A 201 -19.34 -5.68 4.34
C LEU A 201 -19.27 -7.13 3.86
N LYS A 202 -18.49 -7.99 4.52
CA LYS A 202 -18.48 -9.42 4.21
C LYS A 202 -19.85 -10.03 4.46
N THR A 203 -20.45 -9.74 5.61
CA THR A 203 -21.81 -10.19 5.97
C THR A 203 -22.82 -9.67 4.96
N PHE A 204 -22.81 -8.36 4.66
CA PHE A 204 -23.68 -7.77 3.63
C PHE A 204 -23.53 -8.46 2.26
N ALA A 205 -22.29 -8.71 1.82
CA ALA A 205 -22.01 -9.35 0.55
C ALA A 205 -22.49 -10.81 0.50
N VAL A 206 -22.30 -11.57 1.59
CA VAL A 206 -22.79 -12.95 1.72
C VAL A 206 -24.32 -12.96 1.70
N THR A 207 -24.96 -12.10 2.48
CA THR A 207 -26.43 -11.99 2.56
C THR A 207 -27.05 -11.58 1.22
N LEU A 208 -26.50 -10.56 0.56
CA LEU A 208 -26.99 -10.11 -0.74
C LEU A 208 -26.84 -11.20 -1.81
N HIS A 209 -25.71 -11.90 -1.83
CA HIS A 209 -25.49 -13.01 -2.75
C HIS A 209 -26.41 -14.21 -2.45
N TYR A 210 -26.75 -14.45 -1.18
CA TYR A 210 -27.72 -15.46 -0.77
C TYR A 210 -29.13 -15.12 -1.28
N TYR A 211 -29.57 -13.88 -1.17
CA TYR A 211 -30.89 -13.46 -1.69
C TYR A 211 -30.95 -13.47 -3.22
N SER A 212 -29.91 -12.96 -3.90
CA SER A 212 -29.84 -13.00 -5.36
C SER A 212 -28.41 -12.81 -5.87
N ALA A 213 -27.84 -13.87 -6.43
CA ALA A 213 -26.55 -13.81 -7.11
C ALA A 213 -26.56 -12.82 -8.30
N ALA A 214 -27.68 -12.73 -9.03
CA ALA A 214 -27.83 -11.82 -10.15
C ALA A 214 -27.83 -10.34 -9.71
N ALA A 215 -28.56 -10.01 -8.64
CA ALA A 215 -28.56 -8.67 -8.08
C ALA A 215 -27.17 -8.29 -7.54
N TYR A 216 -26.48 -9.25 -6.91
CA TYR A 216 -25.12 -9.07 -6.45
C TYR A 216 -24.15 -8.75 -7.60
N GLU A 217 -24.20 -9.50 -8.71
CA GLU A 217 -23.37 -9.27 -9.89
C GLU A 217 -23.66 -7.92 -10.56
N PHE A 218 -24.93 -7.50 -10.57
CA PHE A 218 -25.33 -6.18 -11.05
C PHE A 218 -24.73 -5.07 -10.18
N LEU A 219 -24.94 -5.13 -8.86
CA LEU A 219 -24.48 -4.11 -7.92
C LEU A 219 -22.96 -4.03 -7.83
N ARG A 220 -22.25 -5.15 -8.02
CA ARG A 220 -20.79 -5.21 -8.06
C ARG A 220 -20.17 -4.34 -9.16
N LYS A 221 -20.91 -3.98 -10.20
CA LYS A 221 -20.43 -3.05 -11.24
C LYS A 221 -20.31 -1.61 -10.73
N TYR A 222 -21.19 -1.24 -9.80
CA TYR A 222 -21.29 0.13 -9.29
C TYR A 222 -20.60 0.32 -7.93
N LEU A 223 -20.58 -0.75 -7.13
CA LEU A 223 -20.03 -0.79 -5.78
C LEU A 223 -18.76 -1.64 -5.73
N CYS A 224 -17.82 -1.28 -4.84
CA CYS A 224 -16.61 -2.08 -4.61
C CYS A 224 -16.91 -3.30 -3.74
N LEU A 225 -17.60 -4.28 -4.31
CA LEU A 225 -17.95 -5.55 -3.67
C LEU A 225 -16.91 -6.65 -3.97
N PRO A 226 -16.77 -7.63 -3.05
CA PRO A 226 -15.88 -8.77 -3.24
C PRO A 226 -16.19 -9.58 -4.49
N HIS A 227 -15.30 -10.51 -4.86
CA HIS A 227 -15.61 -11.46 -5.93
C HIS A 227 -16.46 -12.61 -5.36
N ALA A 228 -17.31 -13.23 -6.19
CA ALA A 228 -18.11 -14.39 -5.77
C ALA A 228 -17.25 -15.54 -5.21
N ASN A 229 -16.01 -15.71 -5.71
CA ASN A 229 -15.04 -16.66 -5.14
C ASN A 229 -14.63 -16.31 -3.70
N SER A 230 -14.52 -15.02 -3.36
CA SER A 230 -14.24 -14.58 -2.00
C SER A 230 -15.41 -14.91 -1.08
N ILE A 231 -16.64 -14.64 -1.55
CA ILE A 231 -17.87 -15.02 -0.83
C ILE A 231 -17.92 -16.53 -0.60
N ARG A 232 -17.70 -17.33 -1.65
CA ARG A 232 -17.65 -18.80 -1.54
C ARG A 232 -16.62 -19.25 -0.50
N ARG A 233 -15.41 -18.65 -0.50
CA ARG A 233 -14.37 -18.96 0.49
C ARG A 233 -14.82 -18.65 1.92
N TRP A 234 -15.47 -17.51 2.14
CA TRP A 234 -16.00 -17.13 3.46
C TRP A 234 -17.17 -18.02 3.89
N ALA A 235 -18.08 -18.36 2.98
CA ALA A 235 -19.17 -19.27 3.28
C ALA A 235 -18.63 -20.65 3.68
N SER A 236 -17.58 -21.14 2.98
CA SER A 236 -16.96 -22.42 3.28
C SER A 236 -16.11 -22.47 4.56
N SER A 237 -15.90 -21.37 5.27
CA SER A 237 -15.20 -21.44 6.57
C SER A 237 -16.08 -22.05 7.66
N HIS A 238 -17.40 -22.10 7.45
CA HIS A 238 -18.34 -22.70 8.37
C HIS A 238 -18.42 -24.19 8.07
N ASN A 239 -17.93 -25.01 9.00
CA ASN A 239 -18.02 -26.45 8.89
C ASN A 239 -19.42 -26.89 9.32
N VAL A 240 -20.29 -27.17 8.36
CA VAL A 240 -21.58 -27.81 8.62
C VAL A 240 -21.36 -29.31 8.63
N GLN A 241 -21.14 -29.86 9.82
CA GLN A 241 -20.96 -31.29 9.99
C GLN A 241 -22.32 -32.00 10.01
N ARG A 242 -22.33 -33.25 9.53
CA ARG A 242 -23.50 -34.14 9.62
C ARG A 242 -23.79 -34.46 11.09
N GLY A 243 -25.06 -34.60 11.43
CA GLY A 243 -25.54 -34.78 12.80
C GLY A 243 -26.04 -33.47 13.41
N PHE A 244 -25.69 -33.23 14.68
CA PHE A 244 -26.13 -32.05 15.44
C PHE A 244 -25.40 -30.79 14.98
N LEU A 245 -26.18 -29.75 14.70
CA LEU A 245 -25.65 -28.43 14.33
C LEU A 245 -25.36 -27.61 15.59
N ASP A 246 -24.21 -27.86 16.22
CA ASP A 246 -23.82 -27.22 17.48
C ASP A 246 -23.82 -25.68 17.41
N SER A 247 -23.37 -25.12 16.28
CA SER A 247 -23.40 -23.67 16.05
C SER A 247 -24.81 -23.09 16.14
N VAL A 248 -25.78 -23.82 15.60
CA VAL A 248 -27.19 -23.44 15.59
C VAL A 248 -27.81 -23.63 16.98
N ILE A 249 -27.46 -24.70 17.69
CA ILE A 249 -27.92 -24.94 19.05
C ILE A 249 -27.40 -23.85 19.99
N CYS A 250 -26.13 -23.45 19.86
CA CYS A 250 -25.56 -22.34 20.62
C CYS A 250 -26.28 -21.02 20.33
N PHE A 251 -26.57 -20.73 19.05
CA PHE A 251 -27.37 -19.56 18.67
C PHE A 251 -28.78 -19.59 19.29
N LEU A 252 -29.43 -20.76 19.32
CA LEU A 252 -30.73 -20.91 19.96
C LEU A 252 -30.68 -20.66 21.47
N LYS A 253 -29.61 -21.06 22.16
CA LYS A 253 -29.41 -20.78 23.59
C LYS A 253 -29.32 -19.28 23.85
N GLU A 254 -28.49 -18.57 23.09
CA GLU A 254 -28.35 -17.11 23.19
C GLU A 254 -29.69 -16.40 22.90
N LYS A 255 -30.41 -16.87 21.87
CA LYS A 255 -31.72 -16.32 21.52
C LYS A 255 -32.77 -16.56 22.61
N LEU A 256 -32.71 -17.70 23.30
CA LEU A 256 -33.60 -18.02 24.42
C LEU A 256 -33.34 -17.15 25.65
N GLU A 257 -32.10 -16.73 25.88
CA GLU A 257 -31.77 -15.77 26.94
C GLU A 257 -32.36 -14.38 26.66
N THR A 258 -32.43 -14.00 25.38
CA THR A 258 -32.99 -12.71 24.95
C THR A 258 -34.53 -12.74 24.92
N ASP A 259 -35.13 -13.83 24.45
CA ASP A 259 -36.57 -13.99 24.31
C ASP A 259 -37.02 -15.36 24.88
N PRO A 260 -37.53 -15.39 26.13
CA PRO A 260 -37.93 -16.63 26.78
C PRO A 260 -39.19 -17.26 26.16
N ASP A 261 -39.97 -16.53 25.36
CA ASP A 261 -41.17 -17.06 24.70
C ASP A 261 -40.83 -18.10 23.64
N ILE A 262 -39.57 -18.18 23.22
CA ILE A 262 -39.06 -19.13 22.23
C ILE A 262 -38.91 -20.55 22.80
N LYS A 263 -39.02 -20.75 24.12
CA LYS A 263 -38.83 -22.04 24.79
C LYS A 263 -39.72 -23.17 24.24
N ASP A 264 -40.96 -22.85 23.88
CA ASP A 264 -41.94 -23.83 23.44
C ASP A 264 -41.79 -24.08 21.94
N VAL A 265 -41.18 -25.22 21.59
CA VAL A 265 -40.82 -25.58 20.21
C VAL A 265 -41.37 -26.97 19.87
N THR A 266 -41.89 -27.11 18.65
CA THR A 266 -42.20 -28.41 18.03
C THR A 266 -41.08 -28.79 17.07
N VAL A 267 -40.63 -30.04 17.12
CA VAL A 267 -39.64 -30.55 16.17
C VAL A 267 -40.36 -31.34 15.10
N MET A 268 -40.20 -30.90 13.84
CA MET A 268 -40.67 -31.63 12.66
C MET A 268 -39.47 -32.25 11.96
N PHE A 269 -39.64 -33.44 11.40
CA PHE A 269 -38.62 -34.09 10.59
C PHE A 269 -39.22 -34.68 9.34
N ASP A 270 -38.45 -34.64 8.26
CA ASP A 270 -38.82 -35.25 6.99
C ASP A 270 -37.56 -35.74 6.27
N ALA A 271 -37.73 -36.71 5.38
CA ALA A 271 -36.67 -37.30 4.58
C ALA A 271 -36.74 -36.79 3.13
N MET A 272 -35.60 -36.40 2.58
CA MET A 272 -35.49 -35.84 1.23
C MET A 272 -34.68 -36.79 0.35
N SER A 273 -35.23 -37.26 -0.76
CA SER A 273 -34.46 -38.10 -1.70
C SER A 273 -33.28 -37.31 -2.29
N ILE A 274 -32.08 -37.90 -2.26
CA ILE A 274 -30.87 -37.33 -2.87
C ILE A 274 -30.32 -38.24 -3.95
N ARG A 275 -29.53 -37.66 -4.85
CA ARG A 275 -28.81 -38.44 -5.87
C ARG A 275 -27.72 -39.29 -5.18
N LYS A 276 -27.70 -40.57 -5.50
CA LYS A 276 -26.67 -41.51 -5.04
C LYS A 276 -25.37 -41.22 -5.79
N GLU A 277 -24.51 -40.41 -5.20
CA GLU A 277 -23.25 -39.98 -5.80
C GLU A 277 -22.16 -39.87 -4.73
N LEU A 278 -20.95 -40.26 -5.10
CA LEU A 278 -19.77 -40.13 -4.25
C LEU A 278 -18.98 -38.89 -4.67
N ILE A 279 -18.93 -37.89 -3.79
CA ILE A 279 -18.25 -36.61 -4.03
C ILE A 279 -17.03 -36.54 -3.13
N TYR A 280 -15.86 -36.28 -3.71
CA TYR A 280 -14.64 -36.06 -2.94
C TYR A 280 -14.55 -34.60 -2.45
N ASP A 281 -14.56 -34.40 -1.13
CA ASP A 281 -14.29 -33.07 -0.57
C ASP A 281 -12.78 -32.88 -0.38
N GLN A 282 -12.19 -32.04 -1.22
CA GLN A 282 -10.76 -31.72 -1.16
C GLN A 282 -10.37 -30.97 0.13
N LYS A 283 -11.29 -30.30 0.82
CA LYS A 283 -10.93 -29.59 2.06
C LYS A 283 -10.84 -30.53 3.24
N GLN A 284 -11.81 -31.43 3.37
CA GLN A 284 -11.83 -32.41 4.45
C GLN A 284 -11.02 -33.67 4.14
N GLN A 285 -10.62 -33.87 2.87
CA GLN A 285 -9.96 -35.09 2.39
C GLN A 285 -10.80 -36.34 2.66
N VAL A 286 -12.12 -36.22 2.52
CA VAL A 286 -13.09 -37.28 2.82
C VAL A 286 -14.05 -37.45 1.64
N TYR A 287 -14.38 -38.70 1.33
CA TYR A 287 -15.46 -39.01 0.41
C TYR A 287 -16.82 -38.80 1.09
N ALA A 288 -17.60 -37.87 0.55
CA ALA A 288 -18.98 -37.60 0.93
C ALA A 288 -19.93 -38.41 0.04
N GLY A 289 -20.93 -39.07 0.63
CA GLY A 289 -21.95 -39.81 -0.13
C GLY A 289 -22.36 -41.13 0.50
N TYR A 290 -21.64 -41.59 1.52
CA TYR A 290 -22.03 -42.76 2.30
C TYR A 290 -23.12 -42.41 3.32
N ILE A 291 -23.92 -43.43 3.65
CA ILE A 291 -24.89 -43.38 4.74
C ILE A 291 -24.16 -43.06 6.05
N ASN A 292 -24.67 -42.07 6.78
CA ASN A 292 -24.15 -41.63 8.05
C ASN A 292 -25.31 -41.45 9.05
N HIS A 293 -25.54 -42.50 9.83
CA HIS A 293 -26.50 -42.50 10.94
C HIS A 293 -25.92 -41.89 12.24
N GLY A 294 -24.82 -41.14 12.17
CA GLY A 294 -24.12 -40.63 13.35
C GLY A 294 -23.51 -41.74 14.20
N HIS A 295 -23.75 -41.72 15.51
CA HIS A 295 -23.24 -42.72 16.47
C HIS A 295 -24.05 -44.02 16.51
N LEU A 296 -25.19 -44.08 15.82
CA LEU A 296 -26.02 -45.27 15.77
C LEU A 296 -25.42 -46.24 14.75
N GLN A 297 -24.49 -47.08 15.21
CA GLN A 297 -23.87 -48.13 14.41
C GLN A 297 -24.92 -49.18 14.05
N THR A 298 -25.54 -49.05 12.88
CA THR A 298 -26.33 -50.13 12.31
C THR A 298 -26.21 -50.09 10.79
N ALA A 299 -25.61 -51.14 10.22
CA ALA A 299 -25.40 -51.42 8.80
C ALA A 299 -24.17 -50.81 8.09
N ALA A 300 -23.73 -51.53 7.04
CA ALA A 300 -22.44 -51.44 6.38
C ALA A 300 -22.09 -50.04 5.85
N ALA A 301 -20.92 -49.54 6.26
CA ALA A 301 -20.39 -48.20 5.99
C ALA A 301 -20.18 -47.85 4.50
N ASP A 302 -20.29 -48.84 3.59
CA ASP A 302 -19.99 -48.68 2.16
C ASP A 302 -21.23 -48.45 1.30
N THR A 303 -22.42 -48.31 1.90
CA THR A 303 -23.65 -48.03 1.15
C THR A 303 -23.82 -46.54 0.89
N LEU A 304 -24.23 -46.19 -0.34
CA LEU A 304 -24.47 -44.80 -0.73
C LEU A 304 -25.81 -44.31 -0.18
N ALA A 305 -25.76 -43.10 0.40
CA ALA A 305 -26.92 -42.36 0.87
C ALA A 305 -27.91 -42.12 -0.27
N SER A 306 -29.18 -42.39 0.01
CA SER A 306 -30.29 -42.22 -0.94
C SER A 306 -31.28 -41.16 -0.50
N GLU A 307 -31.30 -40.84 0.80
CA GLU A 307 -32.22 -39.91 1.43
C GLU A 307 -31.46 -39.11 2.49
N VAL A 308 -31.90 -37.88 2.75
CA VAL A 308 -31.37 -37.01 3.80
C VAL A 308 -32.49 -36.71 4.77
N LEU A 309 -32.29 -37.07 6.04
CA LEU A 309 -33.23 -36.79 7.12
C LEU A 309 -32.88 -35.45 7.76
N VAL A 310 -33.81 -34.49 7.73
CA VAL A 310 -33.63 -33.16 8.30
C VAL A 310 -34.62 -32.94 9.44
N PHE A 311 -34.14 -32.46 10.58
CA PHE A 311 -35.00 -32.03 11.69
C PHE A 311 -35.00 -30.51 11.79
N LEU A 312 -36.20 -29.95 11.82
CA LEU A 312 -36.46 -28.51 11.91
C LEU A 312 -37.21 -28.23 13.22
N ALA A 313 -36.72 -27.24 13.96
CA ALA A 313 -37.42 -26.66 15.11
C ALA A 313 -38.37 -25.54 14.65
N PHE A 314 -39.63 -25.64 15.07
CA PHE A 314 -40.70 -24.66 14.86
C PHE A 314 -41.19 -24.09 16.20
N GLY A 315 -41.09 -22.77 16.37
CA GLY A 315 -41.59 -22.10 17.57
C GLY A 315 -43.13 -22.06 17.61
N LEU A 316 -43.71 -22.32 18.79
CA LEU A 316 -45.17 -22.29 18.98
C LEU A 316 -45.71 -20.88 19.24
N LYS A 317 -44.98 -20.08 20.02
CA LYS A 317 -45.38 -18.70 20.39
C LYS A 317 -44.73 -17.64 19.52
N ARG A 318 -43.52 -17.90 19.03
CA ARG A 318 -42.71 -17.00 18.20
C ARG A 318 -42.29 -17.70 16.91
N ILE A 319 -42.12 -16.92 15.85
CA ILE A 319 -41.64 -17.44 14.56
C ILE A 319 -40.16 -17.81 14.72
N LEU A 320 -39.90 -19.11 14.75
CA LEU A 320 -38.56 -19.70 14.75
C LEU A 320 -38.60 -20.91 13.84
N ASN A 321 -37.84 -20.89 12.75
CA ASN A 321 -37.72 -22.02 11.81
C ASN A 321 -36.23 -22.30 11.62
N THR A 322 -35.71 -23.31 12.31
CA THR A 322 -34.26 -23.51 12.42
C THR A 322 -33.89 -24.98 12.28
N PRO A 323 -32.94 -25.37 11.40
CA PRO A 323 -32.48 -26.75 11.30
C PRO A 323 -31.64 -27.12 12.53
N LEU A 324 -31.93 -28.28 13.10
CA LEU A 324 -31.22 -28.82 14.27
C LEU A 324 -30.25 -29.94 13.89
N LEU A 325 -30.71 -30.82 12.99
CA LEU A 325 -30.07 -32.09 12.70
C LEU A 325 -30.16 -32.39 11.22
N ILE A 326 -29.07 -32.92 10.66
CA ILE A 326 -29.01 -33.39 9.28
C ILE A 326 -28.30 -34.74 9.24
N PHE A 327 -29.00 -35.79 8.81
CA PHE A 327 -28.45 -37.12 8.54
C PHE A 327 -28.64 -37.48 7.06
N GLN A 328 -27.80 -38.38 6.55
CA GLN A 328 -27.83 -38.87 5.16
C GLN A 328 -27.62 -40.39 5.15
#